data_AF-A0A536SCK5-F1
#
_entry.id   AF-A0A536SCK5-F1
#
_cell.length_a   1.000
_cell.length_b   1.000
_cell.length_c   1.000
_cell.angle_alpha   90.00
_cell.angle_beta   90.00
_cell.angle_gamma   90.00
#
_symmetry.space_group_name_H-M   'P 1'
#
loop_
_entity.id
_entity.type
_entity.pdbx_description
1 polymer ?
#
loop_
_entity_poly.entity_id
_entity_poly.type
_entity_poly.pdbx_seq_one_letter_code
_entity_poly.pdbx_strand_id
1 'polypeptide(L)'
;MNIDLHCHSTASDGLLRPEKLVARAAANGVEVLALTDHDDLSGLAEARAEAESRGIRFVDGVEISVTWEGTTVHIVGLQVDPEDPVLRSGLESVREGRARRAEKIGDALEAAGIPDGLAGARRYAENPNLISRSHFARYLAGSGRAPDMKSVFRRYLVKDKPGFVEHRWAALADAVSWIRASGGTAVVAHPGRYKLSKAEMK
;
A
#
# COMPACT_ATOMS: atom_id res chain seq x y z
N MET A 1 26.44 5.02 -1.91
CA MET A 1 25.25 4.34 -2.43
C MET A 1 24.14 4.38 -1.39
N ASN A 2 23.34 5.44 -1.47
CA ASN A 2 22.12 5.63 -0.69
C ASN A 2 20.92 5.05 -1.43
N ILE A 3 20.20 4.12 -0.81
CA ILE A 3 19.20 3.26 -1.48
C ILE A 3 17.89 3.27 -0.69
N ASP A 4 16.78 3.48 -1.38
CA ASP A 4 15.43 3.30 -0.83
C ASP A 4 14.60 2.43 -1.80
N LEU A 5 14.21 1.23 -1.37
CA LEU A 5 13.49 0.26 -2.20
C LEU A 5 12.05 0.04 -1.76
N HIS A 6 11.51 0.89 -0.87
CA HIS A 6 10.13 0.76 -0.42
C HIS A 6 9.54 2.12 -0.07
N CYS A 7 8.82 2.72 -1.02
CA CYS A 7 8.14 3.99 -0.83
C CYS A 7 6.79 4.03 -1.58
N HIS A 8 5.90 4.93 -1.16
CA HIS A 8 4.51 4.99 -1.62
C HIS A 8 4.20 6.40 -2.12
N SER A 9 3.46 6.48 -3.21
CA SER A 9 2.96 7.72 -3.79
C SER A 9 1.45 7.86 -3.58
N THR A 10 0.87 8.94 -4.07
CA THR A 10 -0.59 9.13 -4.06
C THR A 10 -1.33 8.18 -5.03
N ALA A 11 -0.62 7.41 -5.86
CA ALA A 11 -1.22 6.34 -6.63
C ALA A 11 -1.84 5.27 -5.73
N SER A 12 -1.29 5.06 -4.52
CA SER A 12 -1.92 4.24 -3.48
C SER A 12 -2.26 5.04 -2.22
N ASP A 13 -1.42 4.99 -1.18
CA ASP A 13 -1.68 5.64 0.11
C ASP A 13 -0.52 6.49 0.63
N GLY A 14 0.40 6.90 -0.24
CA GLY A 14 1.41 7.92 0.03
C GLY A 14 0.83 9.31 0.25
N LEU A 15 1.73 10.29 0.40
CA LEU A 15 1.39 11.71 0.61
C LEU A 15 1.84 12.61 -0.53
N LEU A 16 2.72 12.11 -1.40
CA LEU A 16 3.28 12.86 -2.51
C LEU A 16 2.92 12.13 -3.78
N ARG A 17 2.60 12.90 -4.81
CA ARG A 17 2.52 12.37 -6.17
C ARG A 17 3.87 11.74 -6.60
N PRO A 18 3.87 10.79 -7.54
CA PRO A 18 5.07 10.03 -7.91
C PRO A 18 6.29 10.93 -8.23
N GLU A 19 6.11 12.00 -9.00
CA GLU A 19 7.18 12.95 -9.35
C GLU A 19 7.67 13.74 -8.13
N LYS A 20 6.76 14.18 -7.25
CA LYS A 20 7.15 14.92 -6.03
C LYS A 20 7.89 14.03 -5.02
N LEU A 21 7.53 12.75 -4.96
CA LEU A 21 8.22 11.77 -4.13
C LEU A 21 9.66 11.56 -4.60
N VAL A 22 9.85 11.36 -5.90
CA VAL A 22 11.19 11.19 -6.50
C VAL A 22 12.04 12.45 -6.32
N ALA A 23 11.46 13.63 -6.55
CA ALA A 23 12.15 14.90 -6.32
C ALA A 23 12.62 15.06 -4.87
N ARG A 24 11.79 14.67 -3.91
CA ARG A 24 12.15 14.66 -2.50
C ARG A 24 13.28 13.66 -2.22
N ALA A 25 13.23 12.46 -2.77
CA ALA A 25 14.27 11.46 -2.61
C ALA A 25 15.62 11.97 -3.15
N ALA A 26 15.63 12.58 -4.34
CA ALA A 26 16.81 13.21 -4.92
C ALA A 26 17.41 14.29 -4.01
N ALA A 27 16.57 15.18 -3.46
CA ALA A 27 16.99 16.25 -2.57
C ALA A 27 17.61 15.73 -1.25
N ASN A 28 17.34 14.46 -0.88
CA ASN A 28 17.93 13.78 0.27
C ASN A 28 19.09 12.86 -0.12
N GLY A 29 19.57 12.94 -1.37
CA GLY A 29 20.74 12.21 -1.85
C GLY A 29 20.49 10.72 -2.11
N VAL A 30 19.25 10.30 -2.38
CA VAL A 30 18.96 8.91 -2.79
C VAL A 30 19.52 8.67 -4.20
N GLU A 31 20.25 7.57 -4.38
CA GLU A 31 20.90 7.19 -5.65
C GLU A 31 20.16 6.06 -6.38
N VAL A 32 19.41 5.24 -5.63
CA VAL A 32 18.57 4.15 -6.16
C VAL A 32 17.21 4.22 -5.46
N LEU A 33 16.14 4.26 -6.23
CA LEU A 33 14.78 4.38 -5.72
C LEU A 33 13.86 3.33 -6.37
N ALA A 34 13.05 2.64 -5.57
CA ALA A 34 11.91 1.87 -6.05
C ALA A 34 10.60 2.48 -5.56
N LEU A 35 9.66 2.73 -6.47
CA LEU A 35 8.27 3.02 -6.10
C LEU A 35 7.54 1.68 -5.95
N THR A 36 6.88 1.46 -4.82
CA THR A 36 6.23 0.19 -4.48
C THR A 36 4.83 0.45 -3.93
N ASP A 37 4.01 1.13 -4.74
CA ASP A 37 2.62 1.43 -4.36
C ASP A 37 1.81 0.15 -4.10
N HIS A 38 0.80 0.26 -3.23
CA HIS A 38 -0.03 -0.87 -2.84
C HIS A 38 -0.94 -1.33 -3.99
N ASP A 39 -0.74 -2.59 -4.41
CA ASP A 39 -1.53 -3.31 -5.41
C ASP A 39 -1.72 -2.56 -6.74
N ASP A 40 -0.85 -1.63 -7.10
CA ASP A 40 -1.03 -0.75 -8.26
C ASP A 40 0.29 -0.27 -8.85
N LEU A 41 0.28 -0.03 -10.16
CA LEU A 41 1.46 0.30 -10.96
C LEU A 41 1.34 1.68 -11.62
N SER A 42 0.22 2.39 -11.45
CA SER A 42 -0.09 3.61 -12.21
C SER A 42 0.88 4.77 -11.94
N GLY A 43 1.56 4.78 -10.79
CA GLY A 43 2.56 5.78 -10.46
C GLY A 43 3.94 5.56 -11.10
N LEU A 44 4.22 4.38 -11.66
CA LEU A 44 5.58 4.00 -12.08
C LEU A 44 6.10 4.86 -13.24
N ALA A 45 5.28 5.09 -14.27
CA ALA A 45 5.72 5.85 -15.45
C ALA A 45 6.13 7.29 -15.09
N GLU A 46 5.33 7.96 -14.25
CA GLU A 46 5.62 9.33 -13.79
C GLU A 46 6.85 9.37 -12.88
N ALA A 47 6.98 8.43 -11.94
CA ALA A 47 8.16 8.36 -11.07
C ALA A 47 9.44 8.04 -11.86
N ARG A 48 9.37 7.15 -12.85
CA ARG A 48 10.50 6.80 -13.71
C ARG A 48 11.01 8.00 -14.49
N ALA A 49 10.12 8.74 -15.14
CA ALA A 49 10.49 9.93 -15.90
C ALA A 49 11.17 10.99 -15.03
N GLU A 50 10.67 11.20 -13.80
CA GLU A 50 11.30 12.13 -12.85
C GLU A 50 12.63 11.61 -12.29
N ALA A 51 12.78 10.29 -12.13
CA ALA A 51 14.03 9.71 -11.66
C ALA A 51 15.13 9.85 -12.72
N GLU A 52 14.80 9.62 -13.99
CA GLU A 52 15.69 9.81 -15.13
C GLU A 52 16.15 11.27 -15.25
N SER A 53 15.23 12.24 -15.11
CA SER A 53 15.57 13.67 -15.16
C SER A 53 16.54 14.11 -14.06
N ARG A 54 16.62 13.33 -12.97
CA ARG A 54 17.46 13.60 -11.79
C ARG A 54 18.68 12.69 -11.68
N GLY A 55 18.87 11.76 -12.62
CA GLY A 55 19.96 10.78 -12.57
C GLY A 55 19.83 9.75 -11.44
N ILE A 56 18.62 9.50 -10.93
CA ILE A 56 18.34 8.41 -9.99
C ILE A 56 18.18 7.11 -10.76
N ARG A 57 18.80 6.03 -10.28
CA ARG A 57 18.52 4.69 -10.79
C ARG A 57 17.15 4.23 -10.28
N PHE A 58 16.19 4.13 -11.17
CA PHE A 58 14.82 3.78 -10.83
C PHE A 58 14.56 2.28 -10.97
N VAL A 59 13.79 1.72 -10.04
CA VAL A 59 13.34 0.32 -10.03
C VAL A 59 11.82 0.30 -10.02
N ASP A 60 11.21 -0.32 -11.04
CA ASP A 60 9.77 -0.59 -11.00
C ASP A 60 9.47 -1.59 -9.89
N GLY A 61 8.52 -1.24 -9.04
CA GLY A 61 8.10 -2.09 -7.95
C GLY A 61 6.62 -1.97 -7.63
N VAL A 62 6.18 -2.85 -6.73
CA VAL A 62 4.80 -2.93 -6.25
C VAL A 62 4.80 -3.58 -4.87
N GLU A 63 3.91 -3.16 -3.98
CA GLU A 63 3.67 -3.88 -2.72
C GLU A 63 2.31 -4.59 -2.77
N ILE A 64 2.34 -5.92 -2.90
CA ILE A 64 1.15 -6.76 -3.03
C ILE A 64 0.64 -7.17 -1.66
N SER A 65 -0.64 -6.95 -1.43
CA SER A 65 -1.36 -7.35 -0.23
C SER A 65 -1.65 -8.84 -0.25
N VAL A 66 -1.26 -9.55 0.81
CA VAL A 66 -1.40 -11.01 0.91
C VAL A 66 -2.09 -11.38 2.23
N THR A 67 -2.95 -12.39 2.17
CA THR A 67 -3.44 -13.08 3.37
C THR A 67 -2.68 -14.39 3.52
N TRP A 68 -1.97 -14.54 4.62
CA TRP A 68 -1.20 -15.74 4.94
C TRP A 68 -1.43 -16.11 6.41
N GLU A 69 -1.86 -17.35 6.67
CA GLU A 69 -2.21 -17.86 8.02
C GLU A 69 -3.13 -16.90 8.81
N GLY A 70 -4.17 -16.37 8.15
CA GLY A 70 -5.12 -15.44 8.77
C GLY A 70 -4.56 -14.04 9.08
N THR A 71 -3.32 -13.76 8.68
CA THR A 71 -2.63 -12.47 8.87
C THR A 71 -2.44 -11.76 7.54
N THR A 72 -2.58 -10.43 7.53
CA THR A 72 -2.16 -9.63 6.38
C THR A 72 -0.65 -9.45 6.40
N VAL A 73 0.02 -9.94 5.37
CA VAL A 73 1.43 -9.67 5.07
C VAL A 73 1.52 -8.95 3.73
N HIS A 74 2.66 -8.34 3.45
CA HIS A 74 2.88 -7.68 2.18
C HIS A 74 4.14 -8.21 1.51
N ILE A 75 4.06 -8.40 0.20
CA ILE A 75 5.15 -8.87 -0.64
C ILE A 75 5.50 -7.76 -1.62
N VAL A 76 6.72 -7.25 -1.52
CA VAL A 76 7.26 -6.30 -2.49
C VAL A 76 7.76 -7.07 -3.71
N GLY A 77 7.36 -6.65 -4.91
CA GLY A 77 8.01 -7.00 -6.16
C GLY A 77 8.97 -5.89 -6.55
N LEU A 78 10.22 -6.24 -6.87
CA LEU A 78 11.23 -5.33 -7.43
C LEU A 78 11.61 -5.77 -8.83
N GLN A 79 11.90 -4.81 -9.71
CA GLN A 79 12.24 -5.05 -11.12
C GLN A 79 11.12 -5.81 -11.85
N VAL A 80 9.87 -5.49 -11.55
CA VAL A 80 8.72 -6.05 -12.26
C VAL A 80 8.58 -5.40 -13.64
N ASP A 81 8.15 -6.15 -14.64
CA ASP A 81 7.60 -5.58 -15.87
C ASP A 81 6.16 -5.11 -15.61
N PRO A 82 5.90 -3.79 -15.63
CA PRO A 82 4.57 -3.27 -15.36
C PRO A 82 3.56 -3.58 -16.47
N GLU A 83 4.00 -4.02 -17.66
CA GLU A 83 3.14 -4.41 -18.78
C GLU A 83 2.82 -5.91 -18.80
N ASP A 84 3.41 -6.70 -17.89
CA ASP A 84 3.12 -8.13 -17.80
C ASP A 84 1.63 -8.39 -17.49
N PRO A 85 0.92 -9.14 -18.34
CA PRO A 85 -0.53 -9.33 -18.20
C PRO A 85 -0.89 -10.16 -16.96
N VAL A 86 -0.02 -11.08 -16.51
CA VAL A 86 -0.28 -11.92 -15.33
C VAL A 86 -0.23 -11.06 -14.07
N LEU A 87 0.79 -10.22 -13.93
CA LEU A 87 0.89 -9.26 -12.84
C LEU A 87 -0.29 -8.28 -12.85
N ARG A 88 -0.58 -7.65 -13.98
CA ARG A 88 -1.68 -6.69 -14.10
C ARG A 88 -3.02 -7.27 -13.68
N SER A 89 -3.35 -8.47 -14.19
CA SER A 89 -4.60 -9.16 -13.85
C SER A 89 -4.65 -9.57 -12.37
N GLY A 90 -3.53 -10.06 -11.83
CA GLY A 90 -3.41 -10.39 -10.41
C GLY A 90 -3.70 -9.18 -9.52
N LEU A 91 -3.03 -8.05 -9.78
CA LEU A 91 -3.23 -6.80 -9.03
C LEU A 91 -4.67 -6.26 -9.15
N GLU A 92 -5.28 -6.36 -10.34
CA GLU A 92 -6.67 -5.96 -10.54
C GLU A 92 -7.63 -6.75 -9.65
N SER A 93 -7.47 -8.08 -9.57
CA SER A 93 -8.29 -8.93 -8.71
C SER A 93 -8.20 -8.55 -7.22
N VAL A 94 -7.03 -8.07 -6.77
CA VAL A 94 -6.84 -7.59 -5.39
C VAL A 94 -7.54 -6.25 -5.18
N ARG A 95 -7.49 -5.34 -6.17
CA ARG A 95 -8.12 -4.02 -6.07
C ARG A 95 -9.65 -4.08 -6.02
N GLU A 96 -10.28 -5.02 -6.72
CA GLU A 96 -11.75 -5.19 -6.69
C GLU A 96 -12.31 -5.38 -5.27
N GLY A 97 -11.53 -6.02 -4.38
CA GLY A 97 -11.90 -6.23 -2.98
C GLY A 97 -11.89 -4.95 -2.14
N ARG A 98 -11.09 -3.95 -2.54
CA ARG A 98 -10.83 -2.73 -1.73
C ARG A 98 -12.04 -1.82 -1.65
N ALA A 99 -12.75 -1.59 -2.75
CA ALA A 99 -13.91 -0.69 -2.77
C ALA A 99 -15.01 -1.17 -1.82
N ARG A 100 -15.41 -2.45 -1.95
CA ARG A 100 -16.41 -3.08 -1.07
C ARG A 100 -15.96 -3.09 0.39
N ARG A 101 -14.66 -3.29 0.63
CA ARG A 101 -14.12 -3.26 1.99
C ARG A 101 -14.18 -1.85 2.58
N ALA A 102 -13.90 -0.81 1.80
CA ALA A 102 -13.94 0.57 2.25
C ALA A 102 -15.37 0.98 2.67
N GLU A 103 -16.39 0.56 1.92
CA GLU A 103 -17.81 0.74 2.31
C GLU A 103 -18.10 0.13 3.68
N LYS A 104 -17.76 -1.15 3.86
CA LYS A 104 -17.94 -1.84 5.15
C LYS A 104 -17.19 -1.18 6.31
N ILE A 105 -16.01 -0.59 6.05
CA ILE A 105 -15.27 0.16 7.07
C ILE A 105 -16.04 1.41 7.45
N GLY A 106 -16.60 2.13 6.46
CA GLY A 106 -17.50 3.26 6.68
C GLY A 106 -18.68 2.88 7.57
N ASP A 107 -19.40 1.81 7.23
CA ASP A 107 -20.56 1.33 7.99
C ASP A 107 -20.18 0.93 9.43
N ALA A 108 -19.05 0.25 9.59
CA ALA A 108 -18.55 -0.17 10.91
C ALA A 108 -18.10 1.03 11.78
N LEU A 109 -17.67 2.13 11.16
CA LEU A 109 -17.38 3.38 11.85
C LEU A 109 -18.68 4.12 12.21
N GLU A 110 -19.64 4.19 11.29
CA GLU A 110 -20.97 4.79 11.51
C GLU A 110 -21.67 4.13 12.72
N ALA A 111 -21.71 2.80 12.74
CA ALA A 111 -22.26 2.01 13.85
C ALA A 111 -21.59 2.27 15.21
N ALA A 112 -20.37 2.82 15.21
CA ALA A 112 -19.62 3.21 16.41
C ALA A 112 -19.72 4.71 16.74
N GLY A 113 -20.67 5.44 16.14
CA GLY A 113 -20.86 6.89 16.34
C GLY A 113 -19.81 7.74 15.61
N ILE A 114 -19.27 7.22 14.51
CA ILE A 114 -18.27 7.89 13.69
C ILE A 114 -18.86 8.13 12.29
N PRO A 115 -19.64 9.21 12.11
CA PRO A 115 -20.27 9.44 10.84
C PRO A 115 -19.27 9.75 9.73
N ASP A 116 -19.70 9.57 8.49
CA ASP A 116 -18.99 9.96 7.27
C ASP A 116 -17.62 9.28 7.09
N GLY A 117 -17.40 8.11 7.69
CA GLY A 117 -16.11 7.42 7.65
C GLY A 117 -15.52 7.27 6.24
N LEU A 118 -16.32 6.74 5.30
CA LEU A 118 -15.90 6.54 3.91
C LEU A 118 -15.71 7.87 3.17
N ALA A 119 -16.68 8.78 3.28
CA ALA A 119 -16.62 10.08 2.60
C ALA A 119 -15.43 10.91 3.09
N GLY A 120 -15.14 10.87 4.39
CA GLY A 120 -13.98 11.47 5.01
C GLY A 120 -12.67 10.86 4.51
N ALA A 121 -12.57 9.54 4.42
CA ALA A 121 -11.40 8.86 3.88
C ALA A 121 -11.16 9.19 2.40
N ARG A 122 -12.21 9.26 1.58
CA ARG A 122 -12.11 9.60 0.14
C ARG A 122 -11.43 10.93 -0.14
N ARG A 123 -11.55 11.91 0.77
CA ARG A 123 -10.88 13.22 0.63
C ARG A 123 -9.35 13.13 0.69
N TYR A 124 -8.81 12.03 1.21
CA TYR A 124 -7.37 11.79 1.32
C TYR A 124 -6.83 10.80 0.27
N ALA A 125 -7.70 10.24 -0.58
CA ALA A 125 -7.32 9.27 -1.59
C ALA A 125 -7.40 9.94 -2.97
N GLU A 126 -6.25 10.20 -3.60
CA GLU A 126 -6.23 10.72 -4.98
C GLU A 126 -6.74 9.68 -5.98
N ASN A 127 -6.39 8.40 -5.77
CA ASN A 127 -6.96 7.29 -6.50
C ASN A 127 -8.21 6.75 -5.76
N PRO A 128 -9.44 7.00 -6.27
CA PRO A 128 -10.67 6.58 -5.60
C PRO A 128 -10.87 5.06 -5.59
N ASN A 129 -10.13 4.32 -6.44
CA ASN A 129 -10.17 2.86 -6.48
C ASN A 129 -9.23 2.22 -5.44
N LEU A 130 -8.33 3.01 -4.83
CA LEU A 130 -7.34 2.54 -3.86
C LEU A 130 -7.49 3.19 -2.49
N ILE A 131 -8.69 3.06 -1.93
CA ILE A 131 -8.93 3.47 -0.55
C ILE A 131 -8.32 2.43 0.41
N SER A 132 -7.32 2.84 1.19
CA SER A 132 -6.70 2.03 2.24
C SER A 132 -7.14 2.49 3.64
N ARG A 133 -6.76 1.70 4.67
CA ARG A 133 -6.96 2.11 6.07
C ARG A 133 -6.18 3.38 6.44
N SER A 134 -5.09 3.68 5.73
CA SER A 134 -4.31 4.90 5.94
C SER A 134 -5.16 6.15 5.65
N HIS A 135 -6.03 6.12 4.64
CA HIS A 135 -6.95 7.22 4.35
C HIS A 135 -8.00 7.42 5.45
N PHE A 136 -8.60 6.33 5.94
CA PHE A 136 -9.49 6.39 7.11
C PHE A 136 -8.76 6.91 8.34
N ALA A 137 -7.51 6.51 8.55
CA ALA A 137 -6.74 6.99 9.69
C ALA A 137 -6.41 8.48 9.59
N ARG A 138 -6.14 9.01 8.40
CA ARG A 138 -5.99 10.46 8.20
C ARG A 138 -7.28 11.20 8.52
N TYR A 139 -8.43 10.68 8.08
CA TYR A 139 -9.73 11.23 8.44
C TYR A 139 -9.98 11.23 9.96
N LEU A 140 -9.74 10.11 10.63
CA LEU A 140 -9.94 9.98 12.09
C LEU A 140 -9.00 10.91 12.88
N ALA A 141 -7.75 11.07 12.44
CA ALA A 141 -6.83 12.01 13.06
C ALA A 141 -7.25 13.48 12.79
N GLY A 142 -7.52 13.82 11.54
CA GLY A 142 -7.93 15.16 11.12
C GLY A 142 -9.27 15.63 11.69
N SER A 143 -10.16 14.70 12.06
CA SER A 143 -11.42 14.99 12.77
C SER A 143 -11.27 15.07 14.29
N GLY A 144 -10.05 14.98 14.83
CA GLY A 144 -9.77 15.10 16.26
C GLY A 144 -10.07 13.86 17.10
N ARG A 145 -10.43 12.72 16.48
CA ARG A 145 -10.75 11.46 17.19
C ARG A 145 -9.51 10.73 17.71
N ALA A 146 -8.36 11.05 17.13
CA ALA A 146 -7.05 10.63 17.62
C ALA A 146 -6.03 11.75 17.34
N PRO A 147 -4.99 11.91 18.17
CA PRO A 147 -3.98 12.94 17.98
C PRO A 147 -3.06 12.68 16.77
N ASP A 148 -2.90 11.41 16.37
CA ASP A 148 -2.01 10.99 15.28
C ASP A 148 -2.44 9.64 14.69
N MET A 149 -1.84 9.29 13.54
CA MET A 149 -2.06 8.02 12.84
C MET A 149 -1.78 6.80 13.74
N LYS A 150 -0.71 6.86 14.55
CA LYS A 150 -0.33 5.76 15.45
C LYS A 150 -1.43 5.48 16.48
N SER A 151 -2.05 6.53 17.00
CA SER A 151 -3.13 6.46 17.98
C SER A 151 -4.45 6.01 17.35
N VAL A 152 -4.67 6.30 16.06
CA VAL A 152 -5.78 5.69 15.32
C VAL A 152 -5.65 4.18 15.33
N PHE A 153 -4.53 3.61 14.87
CA PHE A 153 -4.37 2.16 14.79
C PHE A 153 -4.32 1.44 16.15
N ARG A 154 -4.25 2.18 17.26
CA ARG A 154 -4.44 1.64 18.61
C ARG A 154 -5.92 1.53 19.01
N ARG A 155 -6.78 2.37 18.44
CA ARG A 155 -8.19 2.57 18.84
C ARG A 155 -9.20 2.10 17.81
N TYR A 156 -8.83 2.06 16.53
CA TYR A 156 -9.69 1.87 15.37
C TYR A 156 -8.96 1.07 14.28
N LEU A 157 -9.72 0.53 13.31
CA LEU A 157 -9.21 -0.06 12.05
C LEU A 157 -8.30 -1.31 12.19
N VAL A 158 -8.19 -1.85 13.40
CA VAL A 158 -7.46 -3.07 13.74
C VAL A 158 -8.39 -4.08 14.41
N LYS A 159 -7.99 -5.36 14.44
CA LYS A 159 -8.82 -6.45 14.96
C LYS A 159 -9.43 -6.08 16.32
N ASP A 160 -10.71 -6.38 16.47
CA ASP A 160 -11.53 -6.11 17.67
C ASP A 160 -11.76 -4.62 17.99
N LYS A 161 -11.51 -3.72 17.03
CA LYS A 161 -11.76 -2.27 17.15
C LYS A 161 -12.71 -1.74 16.07
N PRO A 162 -13.41 -0.61 16.30
CA PRO A 162 -14.34 -0.05 15.32
C PRO A 162 -13.67 0.24 13.97
N GLY A 163 -14.40 0.03 12.88
CA GLY A 163 -13.90 0.18 11.51
C GLY A 163 -12.94 -0.92 11.06
N PHE A 164 -12.73 -1.98 11.85
CA PHE A 164 -12.04 -3.16 11.35
C PHE A 164 -12.99 -4.05 10.56
N VAL A 165 -12.59 -4.37 9.34
CA VAL A 165 -13.28 -5.30 8.46
C VAL A 165 -12.27 -6.33 7.98
N GLU A 166 -12.56 -7.60 8.28
CA GLU A 166 -11.76 -8.71 7.79
C GLU A 166 -11.83 -8.78 6.26
N HIS A 167 -10.70 -9.07 5.63
CA HIS A 167 -10.62 -9.19 4.20
C HIS A 167 -9.53 -10.19 3.82
N ARG A 168 -9.81 -11.01 2.82
CA ARG A 168 -8.84 -11.91 2.22
C ARG A 168 -8.27 -11.25 0.98
N TRP A 169 -6.96 -11.05 0.99
CA TRP A 169 -6.19 -10.57 -0.16
C TRP A 169 -5.73 -11.74 -1.02
N ALA A 170 -4.73 -11.54 -1.88
CA ALA A 170 -4.11 -12.60 -2.65
C ALA A 170 -3.53 -13.70 -1.74
N ALA A 171 -3.43 -14.93 -2.26
CA ALA A 171 -2.61 -15.94 -1.63
C ALA A 171 -1.13 -15.62 -1.83
N LEU A 172 -0.28 -16.05 -0.88
CA LEU A 172 1.17 -15.84 -0.96
C LEU A 172 1.77 -16.42 -2.24
N ALA A 173 1.35 -17.64 -2.61
CA ALA A 173 1.81 -18.31 -3.81
C ALA A 173 1.48 -17.53 -5.09
N ASP A 174 0.28 -16.95 -5.15
CA ASP A 174 -0.16 -16.16 -6.30
C ASP A 174 0.67 -14.88 -6.43
N ALA A 175 0.82 -14.11 -5.34
CA ALA A 175 1.62 -12.88 -5.35
C ALA A 175 3.07 -13.12 -5.79
N VAL A 176 3.71 -14.17 -5.28
CA VAL A 176 5.07 -14.57 -5.68
C VAL A 176 5.11 -15.02 -7.15
N SER A 177 4.10 -15.76 -7.60
CA SER A 177 3.99 -16.22 -8.99
C SER A 177 3.88 -15.04 -9.95
N TRP A 178 3.01 -14.07 -9.65
CA TRP A 178 2.81 -12.86 -10.47
C TRP A 178 4.10 -12.04 -10.60
N ILE A 179 4.78 -11.79 -9.49
CA ILE A 179 6.05 -11.04 -9.49
C ILE A 179 7.12 -11.78 -10.32
N ARG A 180 7.21 -13.11 -10.20
CA ARG A 180 8.19 -13.89 -10.97
C ARG A 180 7.84 -13.98 -12.45
N ALA A 181 6.56 -14.06 -12.78
CA ALA A 181 6.08 -14.07 -14.17
C ALA A 181 6.49 -12.77 -14.89
N SER A 182 6.38 -11.62 -14.21
CA SER A 182 6.84 -10.32 -14.71
C SER A 182 8.37 -10.13 -14.70
N GLY A 183 9.16 -11.18 -14.43
CA GLY A 183 10.63 -11.12 -14.34
C GLY A 183 11.19 -10.49 -13.05
N GLY A 184 10.34 -10.15 -12.09
CA GLY A 184 10.73 -9.46 -10.86
C GLY A 184 11.19 -10.39 -9.73
N THR A 185 11.69 -9.77 -8.67
CA THR A 185 12.09 -10.43 -7.41
C THR A 185 11.07 -10.14 -6.31
N ALA A 186 10.54 -11.20 -5.70
CA ALA A 186 9.62 -11.11 -4.57
C ALA A 186 10.39 -11.01 -3.24
N VAL A 187 9.96 -10.08 -2.38
CA VAL A 187 10.59 -9.76 -1.09
C VAL A 187 9.51 -9.63 -0.02
N VAL A 188 9.69 -10.27 1.13
CA VAL A 188 8.81 -10.06 2.28
C VAL A 188 9.04 -8.65 2.84
N ALA A 189 8.01 -7.81 2.81
CA ALA A 189 8.12 -6.44 3.30
C ALA A 189 8.09 -6.39 4.83
N HIS A 190 8.85 -5.45 5.40
CA HIS A 190 8.85 -5.04 6.82
C HIS A 190 8.53 -6.18 7.84
N PRO A 191 9.27 -7.31 7.81
CA PRO A 191 8.91 -8.53 8.55
C PRO A 191 8.77 -8.34 10.06
N GLY A 192 9.48 -7.37 10.65
CA GLY A 192 9.36 -7.03 12.08
C GLY A 192 7.99 -6.47 12.51
N ARG A 193 7.09 -6.18 11.56
CA ARG A 193 5.71 -5.74 11.85
C ARG A 193 4.74 -6.90 12.04
N TYR A 194 5.09 -8.10 11.62
CA TYR A 194 4.21 -9.26 11.72
C TYR A 194 4.33 -9.90 13.10
N LYS A 195 3.20 -10.25 13.72
CA LYS A 195 3.16 -11.02 14.96
C LYS A 195 3.26 -12.52 14.67
N LEU A 196 4.27 -12.89 13.89
CA LEU A 196 4.57 -14.28 13.51
C LEU A 196 5.76 -14.76 14.33
N SER A 197 5.68 -16.00 14.81
CA SER A 197 6.79 -16.69 15.44
C SER A 197 7.87 -17.02 14.40
N LYS A 198 9.09 -17.28 14.87
CA LYS A 198 10.18 -17.78 14.01
C LYS A 198 9.83 -19.09 13.30
N ALA A 199 8.90 -19.89 13.86
CA ALA A 199 8.46 -21.13 13.24
C ALA A 199 7.49 -20.86 12.09
N GLU A 200 6.61 -19.87 12.23
CA GLU A 200 5.70 -19.42 11.17
C GLU A 200 6.44 -18.70 10.04
N MET A 201 7.57 -18.04 10.31
CA MET A 201 8.36 -17.35 9.28
C MET A 201 9.32 -18.25 8.48
N LYS A 202 9.37 -19.56 8.73
CA LYS A 202 10.22 -20.52 8.00
C LYS A 202 9.45 -21.19 6.88
#